data_AF-A0A0F7PUF7-F1
#
_entry.id   AF-A0A0F7PUF7-F1
#
_cell.length_a   1.000
_cell.length_b   1.000
_cell.length_c   1.000
_cell.angle_alpha   90.00
_cell.angle_beta   90.00
_cell.angle_gamma   90.00
#
_symmetry.space_group_name_H-M   'P 1'
#
loop_
_entity.id
_entity.type
_entity.pdbx_description
1 polymer ?
#
loop_
_entity_poly.entity_id
_entity_poly.type
_entity_poly.pdbx_seq_one_letter_code
_entity_poly.pdbx_strand_id
1 'polypeptide(L)'
;MVGDNAFEFYNETKLQDYIQIPWDEITYVVADVYFGGKYIPRFEIRTKSNGTFRFSARNSHQTLRAIKARIPRESLRKAPSMGFILKHRFKNLGKMILKKKA
;
A
#
# COMPACT_ATOMS: atom_id res chain seq x y z
N MET A 1 2.88 -14.06 -5.27
CA MET A 1 2.01 -15.17 -4.84
C MET A 1 1.83 -15.09 -3.33
N VAL A 2 0.74 -15.64 -2.79
CA VAL A 2 0.49 -15.68 -1.34
C VAL A 2 0.74 -17.12 -0.93
N GLY A 3 1.91 -17.37 -0.33
CA GLY A 3 2.32 -18.68 0.14
C GLY A 3 1.79 -18.95 1.56
N ASP A 4 2.02 -20.17 2.05
CA ASP A 4 1.50 -20.54 3.36
C ASP A 4 2.22 -19.86 4.52
N ASN A 5 3.53 -19.70 4.41
CA ASN A 5 4.38 -19.17 5.47
C ASN A 5 4.87 -17.74 5.21
N ALA A 6 4.84 -17.30 3.94
CA ALA A 6 5.35 -16.01 3.53
C ALA A 6 4.55 -15.42 2.36
N PHE A 7 4.59 -14.10 2.24
CA PHE A 7 4.31 -13.42 0.99
C PHE A 7 5.50 -13.58 0.05
N GLU A 8 5.24 -14.03 -1.18
CA GLU A 8 6.30 -14.34 -2.15
C GLU A 8 6.11 -13.48 -3.39
N PHE A 9 7.19 -12.90 -3.89
CA PHE A 9 7.19 -12.15 -5.14
C PHE A 9 8.29 -12.68 -6.04
N TYR A 10 7.92 -13.02 -7.27
CA TYR A 10 8.84 -13.49 -8.30
C TYR A 10 8.83 -12.50 -9.45
N ASN A 11 10.01 -12.05 -9.87
CA ASN A 11 10.13 -11.25 -11.07
C ASN A 11 9.99 -12.16 -12.30
N GLU A 12 9.03 -11.86 -13.18
CA GLU A 12 8.78 -12.62 -14.42
C GLU A 12 10.00 -12.63 -15.36
N THR A 13 10.85 -11.60 -15.32
CA THR A 13 12.03 -11.47 -16.21
C THR A 13 13.30 -12.08 -15.64
N LYS A 14 13.44 -12.13 -14.31
CA LYS A 14 14.63 -12.60 -13.61
C LYS A 14 14.19 -13.47 -12.43
N LEU A 15 14.13 -14.78 -12.64
CA LEU A 15 13.72 -15.74 -11.60
C LEU A 15 14.62 -15.71 -10.35
N GLN A 16 15.86 -15.24 -10.51
CA GLN A 16 16.83 -15.07 -9.42
C GLN A 16 16.43 -13.92 -8.48
N ASP A 17 15.66 -12.95 -8.99
CA ASP A 17 15.16 -11.81 -8.22
C ASP A 17 13.81 -12.20 -7.61
N TYR A 18 13.88 -12.90 -6.49
CA TYR A 18 12.71 -13.24 -5.69
C TYR A 18 12.77 -12.56 -4.31
N ILE A 19 11.61 -12.20 -3.80
CA ILE A 19 11.44 -11.63 -2.46
C ILE A 19 10.48 -12.53 -1.70
N GLN A 20 10.89 -12.94 -0.51
CA GLN A 20 10.04 -13.64 0.46
C GLN A 20 9.96 -12.81 1.74
N ILE A 21 8.74 -12.53 2.18
CA ILE A 21 8.47 -11.79 3.41
C ILE A 21 7.61 -12.70 4.30
N PRO A 22 8.17 -13.27 5.38
CA PRO A 22 7.40 -14.07 6.34
C PRO A 22 6.19 -13.30 6.87
N TRP A 23 5.06 -13.97 7.10
CA TRP A 23 3.85 -13.31 7.60
C TRP A 23 4.10 -12.57 8.93
N ASP A 24 4.92 -13.16 9.80
CA ASP A 24 5.30 -12.59 11.11
C ASP A 24 6.14 -11.32 11.00
N GLU A 25 6.81 -11.10 9.86
CA GLU A 25 7.63 -9.92 9.61
C GLU A 25 6.78 -8.73 9.15
N ILE A 26 5.56 -8.98 8.67
CA ILE A 26 4.66 -7.95 8.14
C ILE A 26 3.99 -7.21 9.30
N THR A 27 4.30 -5.91 9.43
CA THR A 27 3.64 -5.05 10.41
C THR A 27 2.36 -4.45 9.84
N TYR A 28 2.46 -3.86 8.64
CA TYR A 28 1.33 -3.21 7.98
C TYR A 28 1.32 -3.45 6.49
N VAL A 29 0.14 -3.54 5.91
CA VAL A 29 -0.08 -3.52 4.47
C VAL A 29 -0.92 -2.32 4.13
N VAL A 30 -0.41 -1.44 3.28
CA VAL A 30 -1.07 -0.20 2.86
C VAL A 30 -1.46 -0.32 1.40
N ALA A 31 -2.76 -0.36 1.11
CA ALA A 31 -3.24 -0.41 -0.27
C ALA A 31 -3.58 0.99 -0.79
N ASP A 32 -3.06 1.35 -1.96
CA ASP A 32 -3.46 2.58 -2.64
C ASP A 32 -4.80 2.35 -3.36
N VAL A 33 -5.86 2.93 -2.82
CA VAL A 33 -7.22 2.70 -3.30
C VAL A 33 -7.71 3.91 -4.10
N TYR A 34 -8.05 3.68 -5.36
CA TYR A 34 -8.57 4.68 -6.28
C TYR A 34 -10.05 4.41 -6.58
N PHE A 35 -10.75 5.44 -7.06
CA PHE A 35 -12.15 5.37 -7.50
C PHE A 35 -13.09 4.69 -6.48
N GLY A 36 -12.93 5.00 -5.20
CA GLY A 36 -13.78 4.47 -4.12
C GLY A 36 -13.61 2.97 -3.82
N GLY A 37 -12.54 2.34 -4.30
CA GLY A 37 -12.34 0.89 -4.11
C GLY A 37 -12.28 0.08 -5.38
N LYS A 38 -12.52 0.68 -6.56
CA LYS A 38 -12.60 -0.05 -7.82
C LYS A 38 -11.24 -0.39 -8.42
N TYR A 39 -10.19 0.36 -8.06
CA TYR A 39 -8.87 0.19 -8.64
C TYR A 39 -7.78 0.30 -7.58
N ILE A 40 -6.84 -0.64 -7.61
CA ILE A 40 -5.69 -0.71 -6.72
C ILE A 40 -4.44 -0.93 -7.59
N PRO A 41 -3.75 0.14 -8.01
CA PRO A 41 -2.56 0.01 -8.85
C PRO A 41 -1.40 -0.64 -8.11
N ARG A 42 -1.31 -0.39 -6.79
CA ARG A 42 -0.17 -0.79 -5.97
C ARG A 42 -0.54 -0.91 -4.50
N PHE A 43 0.27 -1.65 -3.77
CA PHE A 43 0.21 -1.76 -2.32
C PHE A 43 1.61 -1.83 -1.75
N GLU A 44 1.75 -1.42 -0.50
CA GLU A 44 3.00 -1.41 0.25
C GLU A 44 2.92 -2.43 1.38
N ILE A 45 3.98 -3.22 1.55
CA ILE A 45 4.17 -4.10 2.68
C ILE A 45 5.27 -3.48 3.54
N ARG A 46 4.93 -3.13 4.79
CA ARG A 46 5.87 -2.65 5.79
C ARG A 46 6.31 -3.79 6.67
N THR A 47 7.60 -4.05 6.66
CA THR A 47 8.25 -5.04 7.51
C THR A 47 8.71 -4.40 8.83
N LYS A 48 8.96 -5.23 9.84
CA LYS A 48 9.47 -4.76 11.13
C LYS A 48 10.89 -4.22 11.00
N SER A 49 11.75 -4.92 10.26
CA SER A 49 13.19 -4.65 10.18
C SER A 49 13.65 -4.15 8.80
N ASN A 50 13.09 -4.70 7.71
CA ASN A 50 13.59 -4.49 6.35
C ASN A 50 12.92 -3.32 5.59
N GLY A 51 12.26 -2.41 6.30
CA GLY A 51 11.64 -1.23 5.71
C GLY A 51 10.34 -1.50 4.95
N THR A 52 10.08 -0.72 3.89
CA THR A 52 8.83 -0.74 3.13
C THR A 52 9.06 -1.19 1.70
N PHE A 53 8.34 -2.23 1.28
CA PHE A 53 8.34 -2.75 -0.08
C PHE A 53 7.06 -2.35 -0.80
N ARG A 54 7.17 -1.91 -2.06
CA ARG A 54 6.02 -1.51 -2.88
C ARG A 54 5.86 -2.48 -4.03
N PHE A 55 4.67 -3.06 -4.14
CA PHE A 55 4.34 -4.07 -5.15
C PHE A 55 3.16 -3.63 -5.99
N SER A 56 3.16 -4.07 -7.26
CA SER A 56 2.02 -4.00 -8.17
C SER A 56 1.65 -5.42 -8.60
N ALA A 57 0.37 -5.75 -8.57
CA ALA A 57 -0.13 -7.05 -9.02
C ALA A 57 -1.18 -6.84 -10.11
N ARG A 58 -1.23 -7.77 -11.09
CA ARG A 58 -2.29 -7.75 -12.11
C ARG A 58 -3.69 -7.87 -11.47
N ASN A 59 -3.82 -8.72 -10.45
CA ASN A 59 -5.05 -8.95 -9.69
C ASN A 59 -4.94 -8.47 -8.22
N SER A 60 -4.64 -7.18 -8.00
CA SER A 60 -4.43 -6.60 -6.66
C SER A 60 -5.54 -6.90 -5.65
N HIS A 61 -6.82 -6.90 -6.09
CA HIS A 61 -7.94 -7.21 -5.20
C HIS A 61 -7.88 -8.62 -4.60
N GLN A 62 -7.57 -9.61 -5.45
CA GLN A 62 -7.48 -11.01 -5.02
C GLN A 62 -6.25 -11.21 -4.13
N THR A 63 -5.12 -10.63 -4.52
CA THR A 63 -3.89 -10.67 -3.72
C THR A 63 -4.10 -10.07 -2.34
N LEU A 64 -4.72 -8.89 -2.23
CA LEU A 64 -4.98 -8.25 -0.95
C LEU A 64 -6.01 -9.01 -0.10
N ARG A 65 -6.99 -9.67 -0.73
CA ARG A 65 -7.92 -10.57 -0.02
C ARG A 65 -7.17 -11.76 0.58
N ALA A 66 -6.28 -12.37 -0.17
CA ALA A 66 -5.48 -13.50 0.29
C ALA A 66 -4.51 -13.08 1.41
N ILE A 67 -3.84 -11.93 1.26
CA ILE A 67 -3.00 -11.34 2.32
C ILE A 67 -3.84 -11.09 3.58
N LYS A 68 -5.02 -10.48 3.44
CA LYS A 68 -5.93 -10.18 4.57
C LYS A 68 -6.33 -11.44 5.37
N ALA A 69 -6.36 -12.61 4.74
CA ALA A 69 -6.65 -13.86 5.44
C ALA A 69 -5.46 -14.36 6.30
N ARG A 70 -4.25 -13.88 6.04
CA ARG A 70 -3.02 -14.31 6.72
C ARG A 70 -2.51 -13.31 7.77
N ILE A 71 -2.90 -12.05 7.67
CA ILE A 71 -2.47 -10.98 8.60
C ILE A 71 -3.60 -10.54 9.54
N PRO A 72 -3.27 -9.98 10.72
CA PRO A 72 -4.25 -9.38 11.61
C PRO A 72 -5.06 -8.27 10.91
N ARG A 73 -6.33 -8.10 11.31
CA ARG A 73 -7.25 -7.18 10.65
C ARG A 73 -6.78 -5.72 10.76
N GLU A 74 -6.15 -5.35 11.87
CA GLU A 74 -5.58 -4.03 12.14
C GLU A 74 -4.35 -3.68 11.28
N SER A 75 -3.68 -4.70 10.72
CA SER A 75 -2.48 -4.52 9.91
C SER A 75 -2.80 -4.05 8.49
N LEU A 76 -4.03 -4.25 7.99
CA LEU A 76 -4.44 -3.80 6.67
C LEU A 76 -5.01 -2.38 6.71
N ARG A 77 -4.31 -1.43 6.09
CA ARG A 77 -4.68 -0.01 6.04
C ARG A 77 -4.91 0.44 4.60
N LYS A 78 -5.81 1.42 4.43
CA LYS A 78 -6.01 2.11 3.15
C LYS A 78 -5.15 3.35 3.12
N ALA A 79 -4.45 3.58 2.01
CA ALA A 79 -3.73 4.82 1.82
C ALA A 79 -4.71 6.02 1.76
N PRO A 80 -4.30 7.20 2.23
CA PRO A 80 -5.10 8.41 2.08
C PRO A 80 -5.33 8.71 0.59
N SER A 81 -6.59 9.03 0.25
CA SER A 81 -6.96 9.34 -1.13
C SER A 81 -6.18 10.55 -1.65
N MET A 82 -5.59 10.43 -2.84
CA MET A 82 -4.86 11.53 -3.50
C MET A 82 -5.69 12.82 -3.61
N GLY A 83 -7.02 12.71 -3.82
CA GLY A 83 -7.91 13.86 -3.87
C GLY A 83 -8.07 14.58 -2.52
N PHE A 84 -8.03 13.83 -1.41
CA PHE A 84 -8.02 14.41 -0.06
C PHE A 84 -6.74 15.21 0.19
N ILE A 85 -5.58 14.66 -0.20
CA ILE A 85 -4.29 15.34 -0.08
C ILE A 85 -4.28 16.63 -0.92
N LEU A 86 -4.77 16.56 -2.15
CA LEU A 86 -4.82 17.71 -3.06
C LEU A 86 -5.72 18.83 -2.52
N LYS A 87 -6.93 18.49 -2.08
CA LYS A 87 -7.87 19.45 -1.46
C LYS A 87 -7.27 20.10 -0.20
N HIS A 88 -6.56 19.33 0.63
CA HIS A 88 -5.89 19.86 1.80
C HIS A 88 -4.72 20.80 1.46
N ARG A 89 -3.92 20.48 0.43
CA ARG A 89 -2.85 21.36 -0.04
C ARG A 89 -3.39 22.68 -0.59
N PHE A 90 -4.45 22.65 -1.39
CA PHE A 90 -5.10 23.87 -1.90
C PHE A 90 -5.74 24.72 -0.78
N LYS A 91 -6.40 24.09 0.20
CA LYS A 91 -6.98 24.81 1.35
C LYS A 91 -5.92 25.52 2.19
N ASN A 92 -4.75 24.90 2.37
CA ASN A 92 -3.64 25.49 3.09
C ASN A 92 -2.97 26.65 2.30
N LEU A 93 -2.88 26.53 0.97
CA LEU A 93 -2.41 27.63 0.11
C LEU A 93 -3.32 28.85 0.20
N GLY A 94 -4.64 28.65 0.09
CA GLY A 94 -5.62 29.74 0.19
C GLY A 94 -5.54 30.47 1.53
N LYS A 95 -5.44 29.71 2.63
CA LYS A 95 -5.25 30.29 3.98
C LYS A 95 -3.96 31.11 4.10
N MET A 96 -2.87 30.65 3.48
CA MET A 96 -1.59 31.36 3.51
C MET A 96 -1.63 32.65 2.69
N ILE A 97 -2.33 32.67 1.55
CA ILE A 97 -2.54 33.87 0.73
C ILE A 97 -3.44 34.89 1.46
N LEU A 98 -4.52 34.42 2.08
CA LEU A 98 -5.42 35.27 2.88
C LEU A 98 -4.72 35.88 4.10
N LYS A 99 -3.86 35.12 4.79
CA LYS A 99 -3.07 35.62 5.93
C LYS A 99 -1.95 36.59 5.54
N LYS A 100 -1.58 36.64 4.25
CA LYS A 100 -0.58 37.59 3.70
C LYS A 100 -1.21 38.88 3.18
N LYS A 101 -2.55 38.92 3.06
CA LYS A 101 -3.35 40.07 2.63
C LYS A 101 -4.02 40.84 3.78
N ALA A 102 -4.02 40.27 4.99
CA ALA A 102 -4.42 40.91 6.24
C ALA A 102 -3.16 41.32 7.01
#